data_AF-A0A3N9XRQ9-F1
#
_entry.id   AF-A0A3N9XRQ9-F1
#
_cell.length_a   1.000
_cell.length_b   1.000
_cell.length_c   1.000
_cell.angle_alpha   90.00
_cell.angle_beta   90.00
_cell.angle_gamma   90.00
#
_symmetry.space_group_name_H-M   'P 1'
#
loop_
_entity.id
_entity.type
_entity.pdbx_description
1 polymer ?
#
loop_
_entity_poly.entity_id
_entity_poly.type
_entity_poly.pdbx_seq_one_letter_code
_entity_poly.pdbx_strand_id
1 'polypeptide(L)' 'MSHRELYCDVCEGVALFEAPPCVDGHGTDCPELICTDCGAAVVVSVFAFPVTRLADRRRQPAHRRAA' A
#
# COMPACT_ATOMS: atom_id res chain seq x y z
N MET A 1 -4.86 -17.83 3.69
CA MET A 1 -4.18 -16.99 4.71
C MET A 1 -3.00 -16.32 4.04
N SER A 2 -3.03 -14.99 3.89
CA SER A 2 -1.87 -14.23 3.41
C SER A 2 -0.97 -13.90 4.59
N HIS A 3 0.29 -14.36 4.55
CA HIS A 3 1.29 -14.04 5.57
C HIS A 3 2.20 -12.92 5.07
N ARG A 4 2.54 -11.97 5.95
CA ARG A 4 3.44 -10.84 5.68
C ARG A 4 4.52 -10.78 6.76
N GLU A 5 5.76 -10.49 6.37
CA GLU A 5 6.85 -10.27 7.34
C GLU A 5 6.86 -8.79 7.76
N LEU A 6 6.69 -8.53 9.05
CA LEU A 6 6.68 -7.19 9.64
C LEU A 6 7.44 -7.18 10.97
N TYR A 7 7.90 -6.00 11.39
CA TYR A 7 8.48 -5.82 12.71
C TYR A 7 7.37 -5.83 13.77
N CYS A 8 7.54 -6.63 14.81
CA CYS A 8 6.66 -6.70 15.96
C CYS A 8 7.35 -6.07 17.18
N ASP A 9 6.75 -5.01 17.73
CA ASP A 9 7.29 -4.31 18.91
C ASP A 9 7.24 -5.16 20.18
N VAL A 10 6.38 -6.20 20.23
CA VAL A 10 6.28 -7.11 21.38
C VAL A 10 7.32 -8.23 21.31
N CYS A 11 7.62 -8.73 20.11
CA CYS A 11 8.69 -9.72 19.90
C CYS A 11 10.07 -9.08 19.73
N GLU A 12 10.11 -7.75 19.56
CA GLU A 12 11.31 -6.96 19.26
C GLU A 12 12.07 -7.44 18.01
N GLY A 13 11.34 -7.94 17.00
CA GLY A 13 11.94 -8.58 15.83
C GLY A 13 10.98 -8.69 14.64
N VAL A 14 11.51 -9.18 13.51
CA VAL A 14 10.69 -9.51 12.34
C VAL A 14 9.96 -10.82 12.61
N ALA A 15 8.64 -10.79 12.45
CA ALA A 15 7.76 -11.93 12.63
C ALA A 15 6.79 -12.05 11.45
N LEU A 16 6.16 -13.22 11.33
CA LEU A 16 5.07 -13.43 10.40
C LEU A 16 3.77 -12.87 10.97
N PHE A 17 3.00 -12.22 10.10
CA PHE A 17 1.70 -11.66 10.42
C PHE A 17 0.63 -12.24 9.49
N GLU A 18 -0.51 -12.61 10.04
CA GLU A 18 -1.67 -13.10 9.28
C GLU A 18 -2.87 -12.15 9.39
N ALA A 19 -3.63 -12.03 8.30
CA ALA A 19 -4.91 -11.35 8.33
C ALA A 19 -5.97 -12.28 8.97
N PRO A 20 -6.65 -11.87 10.05
CA PRO A 20 -7.76 -12.64 10.60
C PRO A 20 -8.94 -12.66 9.62
N PRO A 21 -9.91 -13.58 9.79
CA PRO A 21 -11.16 -13.57 9.03
C PRO A 21 -11.86 -12.21 9.15
N CYS A 22 -11.81 -11.42 8.08
CA CYS A 22 -12.34 -10.07 8.05
C CYS A 22 -13.77 -10.06 7.48
N VAL A 23 -14.73 -9.52 8.24
CA VAL A 23 -16.14 -9.40 7.82
C VAL A 23 -16.36 -8.33 6.76
N ASP A 24 -15.46 -7.35 6.67
CA ASP A 24 -15.53 -6.25 5.70
C ASP A 24 -15.14 -6.68 4.28
N GLY A 25 -14.68 -7.93 4.10
CA GLY A 25 -14.45 -8.50 2.78
C GLY A 25 -13.14 -8.07 2.11
N HIS A 26 -12.16 -7.56 2.86
CA HIS A 26 -10.86 -7.14 2.32
C HIS A 26 -9.96 -8.30 1.84
N GLY A 27 -10.32 -9.55 2.12
CA GLY A 27 -9.57 -10.73 1.68
C GLY A 27 -8.11 -10.68 2.12
N THR A 28 -7.18 -10.87 1.17
CA THR A 28 -5.72 -10.84 1.42
C THR A 28 -5.16 -9.44 1.64
N ASP A 29 -5.93 -8.40 1.32
CA ASP A 29 -5.55 -7.00 1.48
C ASP A 29 -6.15 -6.37 2.74
N CYS A 30 -6.59 -7.20 3.71
CA CYS A 30 -7.01 -6.73 5.01
C CYS A 30 -5.90 -5.87 5.66
N PRO A 31 -6.22 -4.66 6.14
CA PRO A 31 -5.26 -3.84 6.86
C PRO A 31 -4.99 -4.36 8.27
N GLU A 32 -5.89 -5.17 8.82
CA GLU A 32 -5.73 -5.79 10.14
C GLU A 32 -4.86 -7.04 10.04
N LEU A 33 -3.80 -7.08 10.83
CA LEU A 33 -2.81 -8.15 10.84
C LEU A 33 -2.46 -8.54 12.29
N ILE A 34 -2.24 -9.84 12.52
CA ILE A 34 -1.90 -10.41 13.83
C ILE A 34 -0.58 -11.15 13.73
N CYS A 35 0.35 -10.86 14.64
CA CYS A 35 1.63 -11.57 14.77
C CYS A 35 1.36 -13.04 15.13
N THR A 36 1.89 -13.98 14.34
CA THR A 36 1.67 -15.42 14.55
C THR A 36 2.42 -15.95 15.77
N ASP A 37 3.41 -15.21 16.28
CA ASP A 37 4.26 -15.66 17.40
C ASP A 37 3.72 -15.21 18.76
N CYS A 38 3.27 -13.96 18.88
CA CYS A 38 2.82 -13.39 20.16
C CYS A 38 1.34 -12.95 20.19
N GLY A 39 0.66 -12.89 19.03
CA GLY A 39 -0.74 -12.45 18.94
C GLY A 39 -0.96 -10.93 18.96
N ALA A 40 0.11 -10.11 18.92
CA ALA A 40 -0.03 -8.66 18.81
C ALA A 40 -0.72 -8.26 17.50
N ALA A 41 -1.64 -7.30 17.55
CA ALA A 41 -2.39 -6.82 16.39
C ALA A 41 -1.89 -5.45 15.91
N VAL A 42 -1.79 -5.28 14.59
CA VAL A 42 -1.41 -4.03 13.94
C VAL A 42 -2.37 -3.73 12.79
N VAL A 43 -2.57 -2.44 12.50
CA VAL A 43 -3.38 -1.98 11.36
C VAL A 43 -2.47 -1.25 10.38
N VAL A 44 -2.29 -1.84 9.20
CA VAL A 44 -1.44 -1.30 8.13
C VAL A 44 -2.33 -0.79 7.00
N SER A 45 -2.65 0.50 7.02
CA SER A 45 -3.40 1.16 5.95
C SER A 45 -2.49 1.51 4.78
N VAL A 46 -2.71 0.88 3.62
CA VAL A 46 -1.99 1.23 2.39
C VAL A 46 -2.60 2.50 1.79
N PHE A 47 -1.91 3.64 1.94
CA PHE A 47 -2.31 4.88 1.26
C PHE A 47 -1.80 4.86 -0.18
N ALA A 48 -2.71 4.74 -1.16
CA ALA A 48 -2.37 4.91 -2.56
C ALA A 48 -2.31 6.40 -2.91
N PHE A 49 -1.10 6.91 -3.11
CA PHE A 49 -0.91 8.28 -3.61
C PHE A 49 -0.95 8.28 -5.14
N PRO A 50 -1.82 9.09 -5.79
CA PRO A 50 -1.79 9.23 -7.23
C PRO A 50 -0.49 9.94 -7.64
N VAL A 51 0.23 9.35 -8.60
CA VAL A 51 1.41 10.01 -9.18
C VAL A 51 0.93 11.15 -10.07
N THR A 52 1.17 12.39 -9.65
CA THR A 52 0.96 13.58 -10.48
C THR A 52 2.00 13.60 -11.60
N ARG A 53 1.59 13.19 -12.80
CA ARG A 53 2.42 13.40 -14.00
C ARG A 53 2.41 14.90 -14.32
N LEU A 54 3.58 15.53 -14.24
CA LEU A 54 3.77 16.88 -14.79
C LEU A 54 3.46 16.80 -16.29
N ALA A 55 2.45 17.54 -16.73
CA ALA A 55 2.12 17.62 -18.15
C ALA A 55 3.31 18.25 -18.87
N ASP A 56 3.97 17.46 -19.72
CA ASP A 56 5.02 17.95 -20.60
C ASP A 56 4.37 18.94 -21.56
N ARG A 57 4.63 20.24 -21.35
CA ARG A 57 4.15 21.33 -22.20
C ARG A 57 4.84 21.20 -23.55
N ARG A 58 4.38 20.26 -24.38
CA ARG A 58 4.77 20.16 -25.79
C ARG A 58 4.64 21.56 -26.39
N ARG A 59 5.77 22.17 -26.71
CA ARG A 59 5.88 23.43 -27.45
C ARG A 59 4.94 23.33 -28.64
N GLN A 60 3.86 24.10 -28.64
CA GLN A 60 3.05 24.27 -29.84
C GLN A 60 3.98 24.75 -30.96
N PRO A 61 4.13 24.01 -32.07
CA PRO A 61 4.86 24.52 -33.21
C PRO A 61 4.01 25.66 -33.77
N ALA A 62 4.52 26.89 -33.68
CA ALA A 62 3.90 28.07 -34.25
C ALA A 62 3.68 27.82 -35.75
N HIS A 63 2.43 27.56 -36.12
CA HIS A 63 2.01 27.45 -37.52
C HIS A 63 2.14 28.85 -38.12
N ARG A 64 3.31 29.16 -38.69
CA ARG A 64 3.48 30.34 -39.55
C ARG A 64 2.61 30.12 -40.78
N ARG A 65 1.52 30.88 -40.86
CA ARG A 65 0.73 31.04 -42.09
C ARG A 65 1.64 31.70 -43.13
N ALA A 66 1.82 31.03 -44.27
CA ALA A 66 2.42 31.63 -45.46
C ALA A 66 1.38 32.56 -46.11
N ALA A 67 1.86 33.72 -46.57
CA ALA A 67 1.14 34.69 -47.39
C ALA A 67 1.65 34.59 -48.83
#